data_AF-V8N5B4-F1
#
_entry.id   AF-V8N5B4-F1
#
_cell.length_a   1.000
_cell.length_b   1.000
_cell.length_c   1.000
_cell.angle_alpha   90.00
_cell.angle_beta   90.00
_cell.angle_gamma   90.00
#
_symmetry.space_group_name_H-M   'P 1'
#
loop_
_entity.id
_entity.type
_entity.pdbx_description
1 polymer ?
#
loop_
_entity_poly.entity_id
_entity_poly.type
_entity_poly.pdbx_seq_one_letter_code
_entity_poly.pdbx_strand_id
1 'polypeptide(L)'
;MAILDSTIIKIIMVKEFYTYFTNRRKKIQKKVENDEITDVQVIFSGYGLDVLTSFAFSVSIDAINHPNDLVITHIKNFIKFRLFNPVLILAVLNKLKLTMFPKSSVDFFLKVFKKLKEDRLKKDRMVSLDFFDSCLLFFSGPHELALTDEELFTQSLFFLFGGYKLVGTTLSCISYCLATHPDVQKKLYQEINDTFPNQTPPTYDALHQMEYLDMVVNETFRLYTPGTRLDRICKKTVKINGVTIPEGTVVMIPTYVLHRMPEYWPEPEEYRPE
;
A
#
# COMPACT_ATOMS: atom_id res chain seq x y z
N MET A 1 4.42 -2.45 15.88
CA MET A 1 4.55 -1.57 14.70
C MET A 1 5.73 -0.67 15.02
N ALA A 2 6.91 -0.96 14.48
CA ALA A 2 8.13 -0.26 14.83
C ALA A 2 8.03 1.21 14.40
N ILE A 3 8.25 2.12 15.34
CA ILE A 3 8.14 3.56 15.17
C ILE A 3 9.42 4.00 14.46
N LEU A 4 9.39 4.07 13.13
CA LEU A 4 10.25 4.99 12.41
C LEU A 4 10.00 6.39 12.99
N ASP A 5 11.06 7.12 13.32
CA ASP A 5 10.95 8.49 13.81
C ASP A 5 9.99 9.27 12.90
N SER A 6 8.96 9.86 13.49
CA SER A 6 7.96 10.64 12.76
C SER A 6 8.60 11.69 11.85
N THR A 7 9.77 12.20 12.22
CA THR A 7 10.53 13.20 11.46
C THR A 7 11.14 12.61 10.18
N ILE A 8 11.65 11.37 10.25
CA ILE A 8 12.18 10.62 9.11
C ILE A 8 11.06 10.30 8.11
N ILE A 9 9.91 9.86 8.63
CA ILE A 9 8.69 9.65 7.83
C ILE A 9 8.28 10.94 7.13
N LYS A 10 8.23 12.06 7.86
CA LYS A 10 7.73 13.34 7.34
C LYS A 10 8.57 13.88 6.19
N ILE A 11 9.88 14.03 6.38
CA ILE A 11 10.72 14.81 5.44
C ILE A 11 11.27 13.93 4.31
N ILE A 12 11.72 12.71 4.63
CA ILE A 12 12.39 11.86 3.64
C ILE A 12 11.37 11.27 2.68
N MET A 13 10.23 10.76 3.17
CA MET A 13 9.24 10.13 2.30
C MET A 13 8.65 11.12 1.29
N VAL A 14 8.21 12.30 1.70
CA VAL A 14 7.58 13.27 0.78
C VAL A 14 8.55 13.66 -0.34
N LYS A 15 9.81 13.95 0.02
CA LYS A 15 10.84 14.31 -0.96
C LYS A 15 11.17 13.16 -1.90
N GLU A 16 11.31 11.94 -1.38
CA GLU A 16 11.57 10.76 -2.21
C GLU A 16 10.39 10.47 -3.15
N PHE A 17 9.17 10.49 -2.63
CA PHE A 17 7.95 10.18 -3.39
C PHE A 17 7.79 11.17 -4.55
N TYR A 18 8.00 12.45 -4.29
CA TYR A 18 7.97 13.49 -5.31
C TYR A 18 9.10 13.33 -6.34
N THR A 19 10.33 13.03 -5.87
CA THR A 19 11.50 12.85 -6.74
C THR A 19 11.30 11.66 -7.68
N TYR A 20 10.83 10.52 -7.17
CA TYR A 20 10.56 9.33 -8.00
C TYR A 20 9.49 9.60 -9.04
N PHE A 21 8.38 10.22 -8.64
CA PHE A 21 7.32 10.58 -9.58
C PHE A 21 7.85 11.51 -10.68
N THR A 22 8.54 12.58 -10.30
CA THR A 22 9.06 13.59 -11.23
C THR A 22 10.12 13.02 -12.18
N ASN A 23 11.01 12.15 -11.69
CA ASN A 23 12.04 11.53 -12.52
C ASN A 23 11.45 10.53 -13.52
N ARG A 24 10.38 9.82 -13.14
CA ARG A 24 9.82 8.71 -13.93
C ARG A 24 8.61 9.09 -14.78
N ARG A 25 8.01 10.27 -14.59
CA ARG A 25 6.86 10.74 -15.39
C ARG A 25 7.16 10.95 -16.86
N LYS A 26 8.43 11.07 -17.27
CA LYS A 26 8.81 11.36 -18.68
C LYS A 26 8.21 10.38 -19.70
N LYS A 27 8.15 9.08 -19.37
CA LYS A 27 7.55 8.08 -20.27
C LYS A 27 6.03 8.21 -20.32
N ILE A 28 5.40 8.55 -19.20
CA ILE A 28 3.96 8.83 -19.12
C ILE A 28 3.64 10.05 -19.99
N GLN A 29 4.43 11.11 -19.88
CA GLN A 29 4.26 12.33 -20.65
C GLN A 29 4.37 12.09 -22.17
N LYS A 30 5.35 11.31 -22.61
CA LYS A 30 5.45 10.89 -24.02
C LYS A 30 4.22 10.14 -24.52
N LYS A 31 3.65 9.27 -23.68
CA LYS A 31 2.42 8.54 -24.02
C LYS A 31 1.22 9.47 -24.16
N VAL A 32 1.13 10.47 -23.28
CA VAL A 32 0.09 11.52 -23.36
C VAL A 32 0.26 12.36 -24.62
N GLU A 33 1.48 12.77 -24.95
CA GLU A 33 1.80 13.53 -26.17
C GLU A 33 1.44 12.75 -27.45
N ASN A 34 1.52 11.42 -27.40
CA ASN A 34 1.18 10.53 -28.51
C ASN A 34 -0.30 10.09 -28.52
N ASP A 35 -1.14 10.58 -27.60
CA ASP A 35 -2.54 10.15 -27.41
C ASP A 35 -2.70 8.62 -27.23
N GLU A 36 -1.72 7.98 -26.57
CA GLU A 36 -1.71 6.54 -26.34
C GLU A 36 -2.62 6.15 -25.16
N ILE A 37 -3.63 5.31 -25.42
CA ILE A 37 -4.46 4.71 -24.38
C ILE A 37 -3.59 3.83 -23.46
N THR A 38 -3.60 4.13 -22.16
CA THR A 38 -2.82 3.39 -21.16
C THR A 38 -3.65 3.02 -19.95
N ASP A 39 -3.40 1.83 -19.41
CA ASP A 39 -3.93 1.38 -18.13
C ASP A 39 -3.25 2.12 -16.96
N VAL A 40 -3.98 3.04 -16.33
CA VAL A 40 -3.50 3.83 -15.18
C VAL A 40 -3.16 2.96 -13.97
N GLN A 41 -3.80 1.79 -13.80
CA GLN A 41 -3.51 0.90 -12.69
C GLN A 41 -2.11 0.31 -12.82
N VAL A 42 -1.64 0.02 -14.04
CA VAL A 42 -0.27 -0.45 -14.28
C VAL A 42 0.74 0.63 -13.91
N ILE A 43 0.47 1.88 -14.29
CA ILE A 43 1.32 3.03 -13.95
C ILE A 43 1.40 3.21 -12.43
N PHE A 44 0.25 3.33 -11.77
CA PHE A 44 0.19 3.60 -10.33
C PHE A 44 0.70 2.44 -9.49
N SER A 45 0.46 1.19 -9.90
CA SER A 45 1.05 0.03 -9.20
C SER A 45 2.57 0.02 -9.36
N GLY A 46 3.08 0.36 -10.55
CA GLY A 46 4.53 0.54 -10.78
C GLY A 46 5.12 1.63 -9.89
N TYR A 47 4.45 2.79 -9.81
CA TYR A 47 4.85 3.89 -8.92
C TYR A 47 4.84 3.50 -7.44
N GLY A 48 3.80 2.80 -6.97
CA GLY A 48 3.71 2.32 -5.59
C GLY A 48 4.86 1.37 -5.22
N LEU A 49 5.23 0.48 -6.14
CA LEU A 49 6.36 -0.42 -5.92
C LEU A 49 7.71 0.28 -5.97
N ASP A 50 7.90 1.20 -6.91
CA ASP A 50 9.07 2.05 -7.03
C ASP A 50 9.38 2.82 -5.73
N VAL A 51 8.33 3.45 -5.19
CA VAL A 51 8.38 4.17 -3.91
C VAL A 51 8.67 3.21 -2.76
N LEU A 52 7.93 2.10 -2.69
CA LEU A 52 8.08 1.13 -1.63
C LEU A 52 9.48 0.51 -1.62
N THR A 53 10.04 0.09 -2.76
CA THR A 53 11.35 -0.56 -2.76
C THR A 53 12.46 0.40 -2.39
N SER A 54 12.33 1.68 -2.76
CA SER A 54 13.26 2.71 -2.32
C SER A 54 13.16 2.92 -0.82
N PHE A 55 11.94 3.20 -0.33
CA PHE A 55 11.74 3.53 1.07
C PHE A 55 12.03 2.34 2.00
N ALA A 56 11.55 1.15 1.64
CA ALA A 56 11.58 0.01 2.53
C ALA A 56 12.89 -0.78 2.44
N PHE A 57 13.56 -0.76 1.29
CA PHE A 57 14.74 -1.59 1.03
C PHE A 57 15.94 -0.80 0.47
N SER A 58 15.86 0.52 0.33
CA SER A 58 16.87 1.35 -0.35
C SER A 58 17.20 0.84 -1.77
N VAL A 59 16.23 0.20 -2.42
CA VAL A 59 16.38 -0.35 -3.79
C VAL A 59 15.59 0.50 -4.76
N SER A 60 16.29 1.15 -5.67
CA SER A 60 15.67 1.80 -6.81
C SER A 60 15.41 0.78 -7.91
N ILE A 61 14.13 0.46 -8.13
CA ILE A 61 13.67 -0.26 -9.32
C ILE A 61 12.96 0.73 -10.25
N ASP A 62 12.86 0.45 -11.54
CA ASP A 62 12.15 1.31 -12.51
C ASP A 62 10.91 0.61 -13.08
N ALA A 63 9.96 0.30 -12.20
CA ALA A 63 8.79 -0.53 -12.50
C ALA A 63 7.78 0.16 -13.42
N ILE A 64 7.67 1.50 -13.35
CA ILE A 64 6.83 2.29 -14.26
C ILE A 64 7.25 2.07 -15.72
N ASN A 65 8.57 2.07 -15.98
CA ASN A 65 9.09 1.93 -17.34
C ASN A 65 9.26 0.47 -17.77
N HIS A 66 9.44 -0.46 -16.83
CA HIS A 66 9.68 -1.89 -17.07
C HIS A 66 8.61 -2.78 -16.41
N PRO A 67 7.34 -2.73 -16.85
CA PRO A 67 6.21 -3.41 -16.19
C PRO A 67 6.25 -4.95 -16.22
N ASN A 68 7.23 -5.52 -16.92
CA ASN A 68 7.49 -6.94 -17.07
C ASN A 68 8.81 -7.38 -16.42
N ASP A 69 9.42 -6.53 -15.58
CA ASP A 69 10.57 -6.91 -14.78
C ASP A 69 10.28 -8.17 -13.92
N LEU A 70 11.31 -8.94 -13.59
CA LEU A 70 11.19 -10.18 -12.81
C LEU A 70 10.53 -9.93 -11.45
N VAL A 71 10.84 -8.83 -10.78
CA VAL A 71 10.24 -8.46 -9.49
C VAL A 71 8.73 -8.30 -9.64
N ILE A 72 8.29 -7.55 -10.66
CA ILE A 72 6.87 -7.30 -10.93
C ILE A 72 6.16 -8.59 -11.35
N THR A 73 6.81 -9.40 -12.18
CA THR A 73 6.26 -10.68 -12.63
C THR A 73 6.00 -11.61 -11.46
N HIS A 74 6.98 -11.75 -10.56
CA HIS A 74 6.81 -12.57 -9.35
C HIS A 74 5.78 -11.98 -8.39
N ILE A 75 5.71 -10.66 -8.17
CA ILE A 75 4.64 -10.01 -7.38
C ILE A 75 3.26 -10.29 -7.99
N LYS A 76 3.10 -10.13 -9.31
CA LYS A 76 1.85 -10.43 -10.02
C LYS A 76 1.44 -11.88 -9.85
N ASN A 77 2.37 -12.82 -9.76
CA ASN A 77 2.05 -14.24 -9.52
C ASN A 77 1.49 -14.50 -8.12
N PHE A 78 1.94 -13.75 -7.10
CA PHE A 78 1.32 -13.79 -5.77
C PHE A 78 -0.12 -13.28 -5.81
N ILE A 79 -0.40 -12.24 -6.60
CA ILE A 79 -1.74 -11.61 -6.70
C ILE A 79 -2.70 -12.43 -7.58
N LYS A 80 -2.20 -12.99 -8.68
CA LYS A 80 -2.97 -13.88 -9.57
C LYS A 80 -3.37 -15.18 -8.88
N PHE A 81 -2.65 -15.59 -7.84
CA PHE A 81 -3.04 -16.71 -7.02
C PHE A 81 -4.36 -16.37 -6.33
N ARG A 82 -5.47 -16.87 -6.90
CA ARG A 82 -6.84 -16.60 -6.47
C ARG A 82 -7.01 -16.96 -4.98
N LEU A 83 -7.04 -15.94 -4.13
CA LEU A 83 -7.79 -15.95 -2.87
C LEU A 83 -9.29 -16.27 -3.10
N PHE A 84 -9.76 -16.27 -4.35
CA PHE A 84 -11.15 -16.47 -4.78
C PHE A 84 -11.47 -17.86 -5.38
N ASN A 85 -10.68 -18.91 -5.13
CA ASN A 85 -11.23 -20.26 -5.32
C ASN A 85 -11.90 -20.70 -4.00
N PRO A 86 -13.24 -20.62 -3.88
CA PRO A 86 -13.94 -20.93 -2.63
C PRO A 86 -13.67 -22.36 -2.14
N VAL A 87 -13.32 -23.28 -3.05
CA VAL A 87 -12.97 -24.68 -2.72
C VAL A 87 -11.63 -24.77 -1.96
N LEU A 88 -10.66 -23.91 -2.29
CA LEU A 88 -9.35 -23.88 -1.62
C LEU A 88 -9.44 -23.24 -0.23
N ILE A 89 -10.26 -22.21 -0.06
CA ILE A 89 -10.47 -21.59 1.27
C ILE A 89 -11.04 -22.60 2.25
N LEU A 90 -12.03 -23.40 1.83
CA LEU A 90 -12.68 -24.40 2.69
C LEU A 90 -11.76 -25.61 2.99
N ALA A 91 -10.93 -26.02 2.02
CA ALA A 91 -10.01 -27.15 2.19
C ALA A 91 -8.76 -26.81 3.02
N VAL A 92 -8.25 -25.58 2.93
CA VAL A 92 -7.00 -25.16 3.59
C VAL A 92 -7.22 -24.76 5.04
N LEU A 93 -8.43 -24.30 5.40
CA LEU A 93 -8.76 -23.87 6.76
C LEU A 93 -8.66 -25.00 7.82
N ASN A 94 -8.50 -26.28 7.46
CA ASN A 94 -8.74 -27.35 8.42
C ASN A 94 -7.72 -28.47 8.59
N LYS A 95 -6.52 -28.51 7.97
CA LYS A 95 -5.43 -29.45 8.40
C LYS A 95 -4.10 -29.46 7.64
N LEU A 96 -3.94 -28.80 6.50
CA LEU A 96 -2.77 -29.00 5.64
C LEU A 96 -1.81 -27.80 5.69
N LYS A 97 -0.56 -28.03 6.09
CA LYS A 97 0.57 -27.07 6.02
C LYS A 97 1.00 -26.80 4.57
N LEU A 98 0.05 -26.60 3.65
CA LEU A 98 0.33 -26.29 2.25
C LEU A 98 0.51 -24.78 2.11
N THR A 99 1.66 -24.38 1.56
CA THR A 99 1.95 -22.98 1.24
C THR A 99 1.08 -22.54 0.05
N MET A 100 0.22 -21.55 0.30
CA MET A 100 -0.70 -20.95 -0.68
C MET A 100 -0.01 -20.05 -1.71
N PHE A 101 1.31 -20.15 -1.85
CA PHE A 101 2.09 -19.23 -2.67
C PHE A 101 2.93 -19.97 -3.71
N PRO A 102 3.11 -19.42 -4.93
CA PRO A 102 3.91 -20.06 -5.96
C PRO A 102 5.36 -20.23 -5.48
N LYS A 103 5.81 -21.48 -5.33
CA LYS A 103 7.16 -21.80 -4.83
C LYS A 103 8.26 -21.07 -5.60
N SER A 104 8.15 -20.99 -6.92
CA SER A 104 9.11 -20.26 -7.77
C SER A 104 9.23 -18.77 -7.42
N SER A 105 8.13 -18.14 -6.99
CA SER A 105 8.11 -16.73 -6.61
C SER A 105 8.62 -16.53 -5.18
N VAL A 106 8.30 -17.46 -4.26
CA VAL A 106 8.89 -17.48 -2.92
C VAL A 106 10.41 -17.66 -2.99
N ASP A 107 10.89 -18.63 -3.78
CA ASP A 107 12.32 -18.90 -3.95
C ASP A 107 13.06 -17.69 -4.57
N PHE A 108 12.42 -16.99 -5.51
CA PHE A 108 12.96 -15.76 -6.09
C PHE A 108 13.15 -14.67 -5.02
N PHE A 109 12.11 -14.35 -4.25
CA PHE A 109 12.22 -13.32 -3.22
C PHE A 109 13.14 -13.72 -2.08
N LEU A 110 13.21 -15.01 -1.74
CA LEU A 110 14.14 -15.51 -0.73
C LEU A 110 15.60 -15.29 -1.16
N LYS A 111 15.91 -15.50 -2.44
CA LYS A 111 17.25 -15.19 -3.00
C LYS A 111 17.55 -13.69 -2.94
N VAL A 112 16.60 -12.85 -3.34
CA VAL A 112 16.75 -11.39 -3.26
C VAL A 112 16.97 -10.93 -1.82
N PHE A 113 16.17 -11.44 -0.89
CA PHE A 113 16.27 -11.15 0.55
C PHE A 113 17.64 -11.54 1.12
N LYS A 114 18.09 -12.78 0.88
CA LYS A 114 19.40 -13.26 1.36
C LYS A 114 20.54 -12.39 0.82
N LYS A 115 20.51 -12.06 -0.48
CA LYS A 115 21.49 -11.18 -1.10
C LYS A 115 21.49 -9.78 -0.47
N LEU A 116 20.31 -9.17 -0.28
CA LEU A 116 20.19 -7.86 0.38
C LEU A 116 20.75 -7.89 1.81
N LYS A 117 20.44 -8.93 2.59
CA LYS A 117 20.95 -9.10 3.94
C LYS A 117 22.49 -9.25 3.95
N GLU A 118 23.04 -10.11 3.11
CA GLU A 118 24.49 -10.31 2.99
C GLU A 118 25.22 -9.03 2.56
N ASP A 119 24.69 -8.30 1.58
CA ASP A 119 25.28 -7.05 1.08
C ASP A 119 25.31 -5.96 2.16
N ARG A 120 24.31 -5.95 3.06
CA ARG A 120 24.22 -5.03 4.21
C ARG A 120 25.16 -5.42 5.34
N LEU A 121 25.33 -6.71 5.63
CA LEU A 121 26.28 -7.17 6.66
C LEU A 121 27.75 -6.98 6.26
N LYS A 122 28.07 -7.04 4.96
CA LYS A 122 29.45 -6.87 4.44
C LYS A 122 29.91 -5.42 4.37
N LYS A 123 28.98 -4.48 4.20
CA LYS A 123 29.28 -3.06 4.21
C LYS A 123 29.06 -2.58 5.63
N ASP A 124 30.08 -2.01 6.27
CA ASP A 124 29.99 -1.31 7.57
C ASP A 124 29.11 -0.03 7.51
N ARG A 125 28.15 0.01 6.59
CA ARG A 125 27.17 1.06 6.37
C ARG A 125 25.89 0.69 7.10
N MET A 126 25.92 0.79 8.42
CA MET A 126 24.72 0.97 9.21
C MET A 126 24.18 2.42 9.08
N VAL A 127 24.18 2.96 7.86
CA VAL A 127 23.93 4.40 7.57
C VAL A 127 22.71 4.61 6.67
N SER A 128 22.17 3.58 6.02
CA SER A 128 20.81 3.68 5.49
C SER A 128 19.85 3.36 6.63
N LEU A 129 18.99 4.30 7.02
CA LEU A 129 17.98 4.08 8.05
C LEU A 129 16.65 3.75 7.35
N ASP A 130 16.67 2.71 6.52
CA ASP A 130 15.48 2.25 5.82
C ASP A 130 14.65 1.30 6.69
N PHE A 131 13.46 0.93 6.22
CA PHE A 131 12.58 0.02 6.98
C PHE A 131 13.24 -1.33 7.25
N PHE A 132 13.99 -1.87 6.30
CA PHE A 132 14.67 -3.16 6.44
C PHE A 132 15.80 -3.09 7.45
N ASP A 133 16.60 -2.03 7.46
CA ASP A 133 17.62 -1.78 8.48
C ASP A 133 16.98 -1.56 9.85
N SER A 134 15.87 -0.82 9.92
CA SER A 134 15.11 -0.64 11.16
C SER A 134 14.58 -1.97 11.71
N CYS A 135 14.10 -2.86 10.82
CA CYS A 135 13.73 -4.21 11.21
C CYS A 135 14.97 -4.97 11.71
N LEU A 136 16.05 -5.04 10.92
CA LEU A 136 17.28 -5.72 11.33
C LEU A 136 17.79 -5.24 12.70
N LEU A 137 17.79 -3.93 12.95
CA LEU A 137 18.26 -3.32 14.20
C LEU A 137 17.33 -3.60 15.39
N PHE A 138 16.02 -3.38 15.22
CA PHE A 138 15.04 -3.62 16.27
C PHE A 138 15.01 -5.09 16.70
N PHE A 139 15.31 -6.00 15.77
CA PHE A 139 15.29 -7.45 16.01
C PHE A 139 16.65 -8.06 16.36
N SER A 140 17.74 -7.27 16.38
CA SER A 140 19.08 -7.73 16.83
C SER A 140 19.45 -7.26 18.25
N GLY A 141 18.57 -6.51 18.93
CA GLY A 141 18.79 -6.06 20.31
C GLY A 141 18.57 -7.18 21.36
N PRO A 142 18.95 -6.94 22.64
CA PRO A 142 18.84 -7.92 23.73
C PRO A 142 17.40 -8.12 24.24
N HIS A 143 16.41 -8.06 23.36
CA HIS A 143 15.00 -8.31 23.66
C HIS A 143 14.62 -9.73 23.26
N GLU A 144 13.78 -10.40 24.06
CA GLU A 144 13.21 -11.75 23.81
C GLU A 144 12.37 -11.87 22.52
N LEU A 145 12.32 -10.83 21.67
CA LEU A 145 11.45 -10.65 20.49
C LEU A 145 12.24 -10.47 19.18
N ALA A 146 13.47 -11.01 19.11
CA ALA A 146 14.22 -11.06 17.86
C ALA A 146 13.47 -11.92 16.82
N LEU A 147 13.10 -11.34 15.67
CA LEU A 147 12.49 -12.08 14.57
C LEU A 147 13.52 -13.02 13.93
N THR A 148 13.06 -14.22 13.58
CA THR A 148 13.80 -15.16 12.76
C THR A 148 13.95 -14.62 11.32
N ASP A 149 14.94 -15.14 10.59
CA ASP A 149 15.11 -14.80 9.16
C ASP A 149 13.88 -15.12 8.33
N GLU A 150 13.14 -16.16 8.72
CA GLU A 150 11.88 -16.54 8.08
C GLU A 150 10.79 -15.48 8.32
N GLU A 151 10.65 -14.99 9.55
CA GLU A 151 9.69 -13.94 9.88
C GLU A 151 10.05 -12.62 9.18
N LEU A 152 11.32 -12.22 9.20
CA LEU A 152 11.78 -11.01 8.54
C LEU A 152 11.58 -11.05 7.02
N PHE A 153 11.88 -12.20 6.40
CA PHE A 153 11.58 -12.45 4.99
C PHE A 153 10.07 -12.35 4.70
N THR A 154 9.26 -13.00 5.53
CA THR A 154 7.81 -13.03 5.37
C THR A 154 7.21 -11.62 5.49
N GLN A 155 7.62 -10.83 6.48
CA GLN A 155 7.20 -9.43 6.62
C GLN A 155 7.61 -8.60 5.40
N SER A 156 8.87 -8.73 4.96
CA SER A 156 9.38 -8.04 3.77
C SER A 156 8.54 -8.33 2.52
N LEU A 157 8.18 -9.61 2.34
CA LEU A 157 7.32 -10.05 1.23
C LEU A 157 5.90 -9.48 1.33
N PHE A 158 5.32 -9.44 2.53
CA PHE A 158 4.00 -8.83 2.76
C PHE A 158 3.99 -7.32 2.43
N PHE A 159 5.05 -6.59 2.79
CA PHE A 159 5.19 -5.18 2.43
C PHE A 159 5.21 -4.99 0.91
N LEU A 160 6.04 -5.77 0.19
CA LEU A 160 6.13 -5.74 -1.29
C LEU A 160 4.79 -6.00 -1.96
N PHE A 161 4.07 -7.02 -1.49
CA PHE A 161 2.74 -7.35 -2.00
C PHE A 161 1.72 -6.24 -1.72
N GLY A 162 1.66 -5.77 -0.46
CA GLY A 162 0.71 -4.77 -0.01
C GLY A 162 0.89 -3.45 -0.76
N GLY A 163 2.11 -2.95 -0.85
CA GLY A 163 2.38 -1.65 -1.48
C GLY A 163 2.22 -1.64 -3.01
N TYR A 164 2.35 -2.78 -3.69
CA TYR A 164 2.14 -2.81 -5.15
C TYR A 164 0.66 -2.67 -5.52
N LYS A 165 -0.19 -3.59 -5.05
CA LYS A 165 -1.59 -3.67 -5.54
C LYS A 165 -2.52 -2.68 -4.84
N LEU A 166 -2.32 -2.45 -3.54
CA LEU A 166 -3.20 -1.59 -2.76
C LEU A 166 -3.06 -0.13 -3.22
N VAL A 167 -1.84 0.40 -3.23
CA VAL A 167 -1.54 1.78 -3.65
C VAL A 167 -1.97 2.01 -5.09
N GLY A 168 -1.63 1.07 -5.99
CA GLY A 168 -2.04 1.16 -7.39
C GLY A 168 -3.55 1.21 -7.59
N THR A 169 -4.31 0.45 -6.80
CA THR A 169 -5.78 0.47 -6.84
C THR A 169 -6.35 1.76 -6.26
N THR A 170 -5.85 2.19 -5.10
CA THR A 170 -6.26 3.46 -4.46
C THR A 170 -6.07 4.65 -5.39
N LEU A 171 -4.87 4.82 -5.96
CA LEU A 171 -4.60 5.92 -6.89
C LEU A 171 -5.44 5.85 -8.17
N SER A 172 -5.75 4.63 -8.65
CA SER A 172 -6.66 4.45 -9.78
C SER A 172 -8.09 4.88 -9.45
N CYS A 173 -8.59 4.54 -8.27
CA CYS A 173 -9.91 4.94 -7.80
C CYS A 173 -9.99 6.46 -7.61
N ILE A 174 -8.98 7.09 -6.99
CA ILE A 174 -8.93 8.55 -6.84
C ILE A 174 -8.96 9.22 -8.22
N SER A 175 -8.12 8.75 -9.14
CA SER A 175 -8.06 9.31 -10.50
C SER A 175 -9.37 9.14 -11.26
N TYR A 176 -10.05 8.01 -11.09
CA TYR A 176 -11.37 7.76 -11.67
C TYR A 176 -12.42 8.72 -11.10
N CYS A 177 -12.47 8.92 -9.78
CA CYS A 177 -13.40 9.86 -9.14
C CYS A 177 -13.18 11.28 -9.64
N LEU A 178 -11.92 11.73 -9.71
CA LEU A 178 -11.57 13.06 -10.22
C LEU A 178 -11.93 13.22 -11.70
N ALA A 179 -11.67 12.20 -12.54
CA ALA A 179 -12.00 12.26 -13.96
C ALA A 179 -13.50 12.28 -14.25
N THR A 180 -14.31 11.71 -13.34
CA THR A 180 -15.78 11.67 -13.45
C THR A 180 -16.48 12.83 -12.74
N HIS A 181 -15.76 13.61 -11.93
CA HIS A 181 -16.26 14.79 -11.21
C HIS A 181 -15.37 16.01 -11.47
N PRO A 182 -15.49 16.67 -12.64
CA PRO A 182 -14.60 17.76 -13.06
C PRO A 182 -14.62 18.98 -12.15
N ASP A 183 -15.75 19.22 -11.48
CA ASP A 183 -15.92 20.26 -10.46
C ASP A 183 -15.05 20.00 -9.22
N VAL A 184 -15.07 18.76 -8.71
CA VAL A 184 -14.18 18.32 -7.62
C VAL A 184 -12.72 18.41 -8.04
N GLN A 185 -12.40 17.94 -9.26
CA GLN A 185 -11.04 18.02 -9.79
C GLN A 185 -10.55 19.47 -9.88
N LYS A 186 -11.40 20.39 -10.36
CA LYS A 186 -11.06 21.81 -10.47
C LYS A 186 -10.81 22.44 -9.10
N LYS A 187 -11.66 22.14 -8.11
CA LYS A 187 -11.50 22.66 -6.74
C LYS A 187 -10.22 22.14 -6.07
N LEU A 188 -9.92 20.85 -6.22
CA LEU A 188 -8.66 20.27 -5.74
C LEU A 188 -7.45 20.88 -6.44
N TYR A 189 -7.54 21.10 -7.75
CA TYR A 189 -6.47 21.75 -8.52
C TYR A 189 -6.22 23.19 -8.05
N GLN A 190 -7.26 23.93 -7.66
CA GLN A 190 -7.12 25.26 -7.06
C GLN A 190 -6.37 25.20 -5.74
N GLU A 191 -6.78 24.33 -4.81
CA GLU A 191 -6.07 24.14 -3.53
C GLU A 191 -4.59 23.77 -3.74
N ILE A 192 -4.29 22.89 -4.71
CA ILE A 192 -2.90 22.52 -5.07
C ILE A 192 -2.11 23.76 -5.53
N ASN A 193 -2.67 24.60 -6.40
CA ASN A 193 -1.96 25.77 -6.92
C ASN A 193 -1.77 26.86 -5.85
N ASP A 194 -2.75 27.03 -4.97
CA ASP A 194 -2.69 27.98 -3.87
C ASP A 194 -1.64 27.55 -2.83
N THR A 195 -1.54 26.23 -2.58
CA THR A 195 -0.56 25.64 -1.65
C THR A 195 0.86 25.61 -2.22
N PHE A 196 1.00 25.32 -3.52
CA PHE A 196 2.29 25.16 -4.20
C PHE A 196 2.44 26.10 -5.42
N PRO A 197 2.51 27.43 -5.19
CA PRO A 197 2.66 28.38 -6.28
C PRO A 197 3.97 28.13 -7.03
N ASN A 198 3.93 28.22 -8.36
CA ASN A 198 5.06 27.96 -9.27
C ASN A 198 5.60 26.52 -9.26
N GLN A 199 4.79 25.53 -8.85
CA GLN A 199 5.18 24.11 -8.83
C GLN A 199 6.41 23.85 -7.94
N THR A 200 6.47 24.54 -6.80
CA THR A 200 7.48 24.27 -5.78
C THR A 200 7.37 22.80 -5.31
N PRO A 201 8.52 22.14 -5.00
CA PRO A 201 8.48 20.79 -4.48
C PRO A 201 7.61 20.71 -3.21
N PRO A 202 6.74 19.69 -3.08
CA PRO A 202 5.86 19.57 -1.93
C PRO A 202 6.67 19.33 -0.65
N THR A 203 6.19 19.91 0.45
CA THR A 203 6.68 19.66 1.81
C THR A 203 5.63 18.93 2.61
N TYR A 204 6.04 18.19 3.65
CA TYR A 204 5.10 17.48 4.50
C TYR A 204 4.07 18.41 5.15
N ASP A 205 4.53 19.51 5.72
CA ASP A 205 3.65 20.42 6.46
C ASP A 205 2.62 21.07 5.53
N ALA A 206 3.03 21.46 4.31
CA ALA A 206 2.10 22.04 3.33
C ALA A 206 1.06 21.02 2.85
N LEU A 207 1.48 19.78 2.54
CA LEU A 207 0.55 18.70 2.18
C LEU A 207 -0.47 18.43 3.30
N HIS A 208 -0.03 18.48 4.56
CA HIS A 208 -0.90 18.23 5.71
C HIS A 208 -1.93 19.34 5.97
N GLN A 209 -1.76 20.52 5.38
CA GLN A 209 -2.75 21.61 5.46
C GLN A 209 -3.78 21.57 4.31
N MET A 210 -3.67 20.63 3.38
CA MET A 210 -4.60 20.49 2.26
C MET A 210 -5.86 19.73 2.68
N GLU A 211 -6.78 20.44 3.30
CA GLU A 211 -8.03 19.89 3.82
C GLU A 211 -8.89 19.26 2.73
N TYR A 212 -8.97 19.89 1.56
CA TYR A 212 -9.82 19.38 0.47
C TYR A 212 -9.21 18.14 -0.21
N LEU A 213 -7.88 18.04 -0.29
CA LEU A 213 -7.21 16.80 -0.66
C LEU A 213 -7.58 15.65 0.29
N ASP A 214 -7.57 15.89 1.61
CA ASP A 214 -7.96 14.88 2.60
C ASP A 214 -9.44 14.47 2.43
N MET A 215 -10.33 15.42 2.19
CA MET A 215 -11.74 15.16 1.86
C MET A 215 -11.88 14.25 0.62
N VAL A 216 -11.17 14.56 -0.47
CA VAL A 216 -11.16 13.76 -1.71
C VAL A 216 -10.68 12.32 -1.46
N VAL A 217 -9.60 12.17 -0.69
CA VAL A 217 -9.04 10.84 -0.36
C VAL A 217 -10.03 10.04 0.49
N ASN A 218 -10.61 10.65 1.52
CA ASN A 218 -11.56 10.01 2.42
C ASN A 218 -12.83 9.60 1.70
N GLU A 219 -13.38 10.47 0.85
CA GLU A 219 -14.58 10.17 0.09
C GLU A 219 -14.34 9.06 -0.95
N THR A 220 -13.15 9.05 -1.55
CA THR A 220 -12.74 7.93 -2.40
C THR A 220 -12.71 6.62 -1.61
N PHE A 221 -12.23 6.61 -0.37
CA PHE A 221 -12.24 5.40 0.47
C PHE A 221 -13.63 5.01 0.98
N ARG A 222 -14.54 5.96 1.15
CA ARG A 222 -15.94 5.69 1.48
C ARG A 222 -16.59 4.88 0.35
N LEU A 223 -16.47 5.33 -0.90
CA LEU A 223 -17.01 4.61 -2.06
C LEU A 223 -16.17 3.39 -2.43
N TYR A 224 -14.87 3.54 -2.60
CA TYR A 224 -13.96 2.49 -3.09
C TYR A 224 -13.09 1.93 -1.96
N THR A 225 -13.74 1.37 -0.94
CA THR A 225 -13.07 0.82 0.26
C THR A 225 -12.16 -0.36 -0.11
N PRO A 226 -10.82 -0.26 0.03
CA PRO A 226 -9.92 -1.34 -0.37
C PRO A 226 -10.08 -2.62 0.46
N GLY A 227 -10.51 -2.50 1.72
CA GLY A 227 -10.88 -3.60 2.60
C GLY A 227 -12.38 -3.59 2.87
N THR A 228 -13.17 -4.29 2.05
CA THR A 228 -14.65 -4.31 2.11
C THR A 228 -15.23 -5.01 3.35
N ARG A 229 -14.39 -5.75 4.08
CA ARG A 229 -14.74 -6.50 5.28
C ARG A 229 -13.55 -6.58 6.22
N LEU A 230 -13.81 -6.42 7.52
CA LEU A 230 -12.85 -6.74 8.58
C LEU A 230 -13.39 -7.89 9.43
N ASP A 231 -12.53 -8.87 9.71
CA ASP A 231 -12.89 -10.03 10.51
C ASP A 231 -12.16 -10.01 11.87
N ARG A 232 -12.84 -10.41 12.94
CA ARG A 232 -12.27 -10.60 14.29
C ARG A 232 -12.74 -11.93 14.85
N ILE A 233 -11.88 -12.61 15.62
CA ILE A 233 -12.27 -13.81 16.36
C ILE A 233 -12.44 -13.41 17.83
N CYS A 234 -13.61 -13.70 18.38
CA CYS A 234 -13.94 -13.44 19.77
C CYS A 234 -13.10 -14.37 20.66
N LYS A 235 -12.15 -13.81 21.42
CA LYS A 235 -11.25 -14.62 22.27
C LYS A 235 -11.85 -15.04 23.60
N LYS A 236 -12.95 -14.41 24.02
CA LYS A 236 -13.69 -14.67 25.26
C LYS A 236 -15.13 -14.23 25.04
N THR A 237 -16.09 -14.93 25.64
CA THR A 237 -17.50 -14.53 25.55
C THR A 237 -17.70 -13.11 26.09
N VAL A 238 -18.30 -12.23 25.27
CA VAL A 238 -18.57 -10.83 25.62
C VAL A 238 -20.00 -10.44 25.30
N LYS A 239 -20.53 -9.42 25.97
CA LYS A 239 -21.83 -8.83 25.67
C LYS A 239 -21.65 -7.42 25.11
N ILE A 240 -22.12 -7.18 23.89
CA ILE A 240 -22.05 -5.89 23.20
C ILE A 240 -23.47 -5.47 22.82
N ASN A 241 -23.92 -4.28 23.23
CA ASN A 241 -25.24 -3.74 22.93
C ASN A 241 -26.39 -4.72 23.19
N GLY A 242 -26.32 -5.48 24.29
CA GLY A 242 -27.36 -6.47 24.65
C GLY A 242 -27.16 -7.84 24.01
N VAL A 243 -26.31 -7.98 22.99
CA VAL A 243 -26.03 -9.23 22.27
C VAL A 243 -24.84 -9.96 22.91
N THR A 244 -25.04 -11.22 23.28
CA THR A 244 -23.96 -12.10 23.76
C THR A 244 -23.24 -12.73 22.58
N ILE A 245 -21.94 -12.50 22.46
CA ILE A 245 -21.04 -13.06 21.45
C ILE A 245 -20.16 -14.12 22.14
N PRO A 246 -20.35 -15.41 21.85
CA PRO A 246 -19.54 -16.47 22.44
C PRO A 246 -18.06 -16.42 22.00
N GLU A 247 -17.18 -16.92 22.86
CA GLU A 247 -15.81 -17.26 22.49
C GLU A 247 -15.75 -18.14 21.23
N GLY A 248 -14.74 -17.91 20.38
CA GLY A 248 -14.56 -18.60 19.10
C GLY A 248 -15.41 -18.04 17.95
N THR A 249 -16.38 -17.15 18.22
CA THR A 249 -17.23 -16.56 17.18
C THR A 249 -16.44 -15.61 16.28
N VAL A 250 -16.56 -15.75 14.96
CA VAL A 250 -16.06 -14.77 13.99
C VAL A 250 -17.05 -13.62 13.89
N VAL A 251 -16.61 -12.41 14.22
CA VAL A 251 -17.35 -11.17 14.06
C VAL A 251 -16.88 -10.49 12.78
N MET A 252 -17.83 -10.27 11.88
CA MET A 252 -17.64 -9.62 10.59
C MET A 252 -18.10 -8.15 10.67
N ILE A 253 -17.24 -7.23 10.25
CA ILE A 253 -17.56 -5.80 10.13
C ILE A 253 -17.63 -5.46 8.63
N PRO A 254 -18.82 -5.23 8.07
CA PRO A 254 -19.00 -4.98 6.64
C PRO A 254 -18.76 -3.49 6.31
N THR A 255 -17.49 -3.07 6.28
CA THR A 255 -17.07 -1.67 6.04
C THR A 255 -17.67 -1.07 4.76
N TYR A 256 -17.72 -1.83 3.66
CA TYR A 256 -18.32 -1.37 2.40
C TYR A 256 -19.79 -0.98 2.56
N VAL A 257 -20.55 -1.73 3.36
CA VAL A 257 -21.96 -1.47 3.64
C VAL A 257 -22.09 -0.30 4.60
N LEU A 258 -21.30 -0.28 5.68
CA LEU A 258 -21.32 0.80 6.68
C LEU A 258 -21.04 2.17 6.05
N HIS A 259 -20.14 2.24 5.07
CA HIS A 259 -19.81 3.46 4.32
C HIS A 259 -20.92 3.94 3.37
N ARG A 260 -22.02 3.17 3.24
CA ARG A 260 -23.16 3.47 2.35
C ARG A 260 -24.50 3.46 3.06
N MET A 261 -24.51 3.33 4.38
CA MET A 261 -25.76 3.34 5.13
C MET A 261 -26.36 4.77 5.12
N PRO A 262 -27.59 4.96 4.59
CA PRO A 262 -28.22 6.28 4.52
C PRO A 262 -28.43 6.96 5.88
N GLU A 263 -28.44 6.17 6.97
CA GLU A 263 -28.52 6.65 8.35
C GLU A 263 -27.29 7.51 8.73
N TYR A 264 -26.11 7.19 8.17
CA TYR A 264 -24.86 7.88 8.47
C TYR A 264 -24.38 8.76 7.30
N TRP A 265 -24.80 8.45 6.08
CA TRP A 265 -24.33 9.11 4.85
C TRP A 265 -25.53 9.54 3.99
N PRO A 266 -25.90 10.83 4.00
CA PRO A 266 -26.89 11.36 3.06
C PRO A 266 -26.41 11.14 1.62
N GLU A 267 -27.28 10.67 0.73
CA GLU A 267 -26.95 10.38 -0.68
C GLU A 267 -25.71 9.47 -0.83
N PRO A 268 -25.72 8.26 -0.24
CA PRO A 268 -24.51 7.45 -0.03
C PRO A 268 -23.85 6.94 -1.31
N GLU A 269 -24.50 7.04 -2.47
CA GLU A 269 -23.91 6.64 -3.75
C GLU A 269 -23.29 7.81 -4.52
N GLU A 270 -23.55 9.06 -4.09
CA GLU A 270 -22.95 10.26 -4.68
C GLU A 270 -21.52 10.44 -4.16
N TYR A 271 -20.64 11.00 -4.99
CA TYR A 271 -19.27 11.33 -4.59
C TYR A 271 -19.21 12.79 -4.14
N ARG A 272 -19.18 13.00 -2.82
CA ARG A 272 -19.26 14.33 -2.20
C ARG A 272 -18.14 14.49 -1.16
N PRO A 273 -16.99 15.07 -1.54
CA PRO A 273 -15.90 15.30 -0.60
C PRO A 273 -16.27 16.16 0.62
N GLU A 274 -17.19 17.13 0.46
CA GLU A 274 -17.70 18.02 1.53
C GLU A 274 -18.81 17.40 2.40
#